data_AF-A0A951GC05-F1
#
_entry.id   AF-A0A951GC05-F1
#
_cell.length_a   1.000
_cell.length_b   1.000
_cell.length_c   1.000
_cell.angle_alpha   90.00
_cell.angle_beta   90.00
_cell.angle_gamma   90.00
#
_symmetry.space_group_name_H-M   'P 1'
#
loop_
_entity.id
_entity.type
_entity.pdbx_description
1 polymer ?
#
loop_
_entity_poly.entity_id
_entity_poly.type
_entity_poly.pdbx_seq_one_letter_code
_entity_poly.pdbx_strand_id
1 'polypeptide(L)'
;MDNGLRFAGTVELAGLEAAPDWRRAHILLEQGRKMLPGLAGSHPEDRISVWMGHRPSLPDSLPVIGPSRASPDVIHAFGHGHVGMTSAPMTGKIIADLVTGRPPSIDIGPFSAARFR
;
A
#
# COMPACT_ATOMS: atom_id res chain seq x y z
N MET A 1 -2.11 -16.84 -5.99
CA MET A 1 -1.84 -15.93 -7.12
C MET A 1 -2.41 -16.62 -8.32
N ASP A 2 -3.48 -16.09 -8.90
CA ASP A 2 -3.99 -16.62 -10.16
C ASP A 2 -2.98 -16.30 -11.27
N ASN A 3 -2.79 -17.26 -12.17
CA ASN A 3 -1.85 -17.12 -13.29
C ASN A 3 -2.15 -15.86 -14.10
N GLY A 4 -1.18 -14.95 -14.25
CA GLY A 4 -1.35 -13.75 -15.05
C GLY A 4 -0.20 -12.76 -14.90
N LEU A 5 -0.18 -11.75 -15.77
CA LEU A 5 0.76 -10.64 -15.71
C LEU A 5 0.03 -9.37 -15.29
N ARG A 6 0.60 -8.63 -14.33
CA ARG A 6 0.07 -7.36 -13.86
C ARG A 6 1.01 -6.22 -14.21
N PHE A 7 0.47 -5.19 -14.84
CA PHE A 7 1.14 -3.90 -15.00
C PHE A 7 0.60 -2.90 -13.97
N ALA A 8 1.50 -2.32 -13.20
CA ALA A 8 1.25 -1.31 -12.17
C ALA A 8 2.46 -0.35 -12.16
N GLY A 9 2.47 0.82 -11.50
CA GLY A 9 1.46 1.40 -10.63
C GLY A 9 1.57 2.91 -10.65
N THR A 10 0.66 3.54 -11.37
CA THR A 10 0.49 4.99 -11.36
C THR A 10 0.06 5.47 -9.96
N VAL A 11 0.27 6.74 -9.69
CA VAL A 11 -0.17 7.42 -8.46
C VAL A 11 -0.96 8.64 -8.87
N GLU A 12 -2.01 8.91 -8.11
CA GLU A 12 -2.87 10.07 -8.27
C GLU A 12 -3.20 10.64 -6.88
N LEU A 13 -3.08 11.97 -6.75
CA LEU A 13 -3.54 12.71 -5.58
C LEU A 13 -4.96 13.20 -5.87
N ALA A 14 -5.94 12.34 -5.61
CA ALA A 14 -7.36 12.64 -5.74
C ALA A 14 -8.11 12.35 -4.43
N GLY A 15 -9.37 12.78 -4.37
CA GLY A 15 -10.25 12.50 -3.23
C GLY A 15 -10.59 11.00 -3.10
N LEU A 16 -11.07 10.60 -1.92
CA LEU A 16 -11.44 9.20 -1.65
C LEU A 16 -12.61 8.71 -2.52
N GLU A 17 -13.51 9.61 -2.91
CA GLU A 17 -14.68 9.31 -3.75
C GLU A 17 -14.44 9.61 -5.25
N ALA A 18 -13.20 9.95 -5.63
CA ALA A 18 -12.88 10.24 -7.02
C ALA A 18 -13.01 8.95 -7.86
N ALA A 19 -13.72 9.04 -8.99
CA ALA A 19 -13.79 7.95 -9.94
C ALA A 19 -12.41 7.65 -10.56
N PRO A 20 -12.11 6.39 -10.93
CA PRO A 20 -10.85 6.03 -11.58
C PRO A 20 -10.67 6.74 -12.92
N ASP A 21 -9.48 7.30 -13.17
CA ASP A 21 -9.03 7.65 -14.51
C ASP A 21 -8.42 6.42 -15.21
N TRP A 22 -9.25 5.72 -15.98
CA TRP A 22 -8.81 4.52 -16.70
C TRP A 22 -7.75 4.78 -17.76
N ARG A 23 -7.57 6.01 -18.27
CA ARG A 23 -6.46 6.30 -19.21
C ARG A 23 -5.12 5.94 -18.59
N ARG A 24 -4.96 6.11 -17.27
CA ARG A 24 -3.74 5.76 -16.53
C ARG A 24 -3.44 4.26 -16.59
N ALA A 25 -4.46 3.41 -16.47
CA ALA A 25 -4.31 1.96 -16.59
C ALA A 25 -3.96 1.54 -18.03
N HIS A 26 -4.59 2.16 -19.04
CA HIS A 26 -4.34 1.86 -20.45
C HIS A 26 -2.93 2.25 -20.90
N ILE A 27 -2.37 3.34 -20.37
CA ILE A 27 -0.96 3.71 -20.62
C ILE A 27 -0.02 2.60 -20.15
N LEU A 28 -0.26 1.99 -18.99
CA LEU A 28 0.56 0.88 -18.49
C LEU A 28 0.50 -0.34 -19.41
N LEU A 29 -0.68 -0.66 -19.95
CA LEU A 29 -0.85 -1.74 -20.91
C LEU A 29 -0.10 -1.45 -22.22
N GLU A 30 -0.18 -0.22 -22.73
CA GLU A 30 0.53 0.20 -23.94
C GLU A 30 2.05 0.06 -23.77
N GLN A 31 2.59 0.51 -22.63
CA GLN A 31 4.02 0.34 -22.31
C GLN A 31 4.38 -1.13 -22.13
N GLY A 32 3.52 -1.92 -21.47
CA GLY A 32 3.70 -3.36 -21.31
C GLY A 32 3.84 -4.09 -22.65
N ARG A 33 2.99 -3.78 -23.63
CA ARG A 33 3.05 -4.34 -25.00
C ARG A 33 4.34 -3.95 -25.73
N LYS A 34 4.86 -2.74 -25.51
CA LYS A 34 6.14 -2.28 -26.07
C LYS A 34 7.35 -2.99 -25.44
N MET A 35 7.32 -3.19 -24.13
CA MET A 35 8.43 -3.80 -23.37
C MET A 35 8.49 -5.32 -23.50
N LEU A 36 7.34 -5.97 -23.75
CA LEU A 36 7.22 -7.42 -23.85
C LEU A 36 6.56 -7.78 -25.20
N PRO A 37 7.35 -7.89 -26.28
CA PRO A 37 6.81 -8.14 -27.63
C PRO A 37 5.97 -9.41 -27.75
N GLY A 38 6.20 -10.41 -26.89
CA GLY A 38 5.35 -11.61 -26.79
C GLY A 38 3.91 -11.34 -26.33
N LEU A 39 3.63 -10.15 -25.79
CA LEU A 39 2.29 -9.66 -25.43
C LEU A 39 1.67 -8.76 -26.49
N ALA A 40 2.41 -8.42 -27.56
CA ALA A 40 1.90 -7.59 -28.65
C ALA A 40 0.90 -8.34 -29.54
N GLY A 41 0.73 -9.65 -29.33
CA GLY A 41 -0.37 -10.41 -29.91
C GLY A 41 -1.73 -9.96 -29.37
N SER A 42 -2.79 -10.29 -30.11
CA SER A 42 -4.16 -9.99 -29.71
C SER A 42 -4.55 -10.82 -28.48
N HIS A 43 -4.44 -10.24 -27.29
CA HIS A 43 -5.12 -10.76 -26.10
C HIS A 43 -6.59 -10.32 -26.16
N PRO A 44 -7.55 -11.23 -25.99
CA PRO A 44 -8.96 -10.86 -25.88
C PRO A 44 -9.15 -9.82 -24.77
N GLU A 45 -9.85 -8.72 -25.08
CA GLU A 45 -10.10 -7.60 -24.14
C GLU A 45 -10.86 -8.07 -22.88
N ASP A 46 -11.68 -9.11 -23.00
CA ASP A 46 -12.39 -9.76 -21.89
C ASP A 46 -11.46 -10.44 -20.87
N ARG A 47 -10.17 -10.64 -21.21
CA ARG A 47 -9.14 -11.15 -20.30
C ARG A 47 -8.33 -10.04 -19.62
N ILE A 48 -8.63 -8.77 -19.90
CA ILE A 48 -7.95 -7.62 -19.31
C ILE A 48 -8.81 -7.05 -18.19
N SER A 49 -8.34 -7.20 -16.95
CA SER A 49 -8.96 -6.56 -15.79
C SER A 49 -8.22 -5.27 -15.42
N VAL A 50 -8.98 -4.20 -15.17
CA VAL A 50 -8.46 -2.96 -14.58
C VAL A 50 -9.01 -2.76 -13.18
N TRP A 51 -8.22 -2.15 -12.30
CA TRP A 51 -8.65 -1.83 -10.94
C TRP A 51 -8.06 -0.49 -10.48
N MET A 52 -8.57 0.05 -9.37
CA MET A 52 -7.89 1.07 -8.58
C MET A 52 -7.97 0.71 -7.10
N GLY A 53 -7.10 1.31 -6.29
CA GLY A 53 -7.15 1.17 -4.84
C GLY A 53 -6.47 2.34 -4.14
N HIS A 54 -6.88 2.61 -2.91
CA HIS A 54 -6.34 3.70 -2.10
C HIS A 54 -5.13 3.25 -1.30
N ARG A 55 -4.06 4.04 -1.35
CA ARG A 55 -2.85 3.79 -0.55
C ARG A 55 -2.91 4.63 0.72
N PRO A 56 -3.01 4.03 1.91
CA PRO A 56 -2.97 4.78 3.16
C PRO A 56 -1.55 5.31 3.35
N SER A 57 -1.31 6.55 2.93
CA SER A 57 0.03 7.18 2.94
C SER A 57 0.01 8.40 3.85
N LEU A 58 1.14 8.65 4.51
CA LEU A 58 1.34 9.83 5.35
C LEU A 58 2.36 10.78 4.71
N PRO A 59 2.35 12.08 5.06
CA PRO A 59 3.21 13.08 4.40
C PRO A 59 4.71 12.78 4.46
N ASP A 60 5.16 12.01 5.46
CA ASP A 60 6.55 11.62 5.66
C ASP A 60 6.87 10.19 5.16
N SER A 61 5.90 9.52 4.52
CA SER A 61 6.02 8.15 4.02
C SER A 61 6.30 7.06 5.08
N LEU A 62 6.21 7.37 6.37
CA LEU A 62 6.34 6.40 7.45
C LEU A 62 4.96 5.96 7.94
N PRO A 63 4.76 4.69 8.35
CA PRO A 63 3.52 4.29 8.99
C PRO A 63 3.35 4.94 10.37
N VAL A 64 2.13 4.92 10.90
CA VAL A 64 1.86 5.16 12.31
C VAL A 64 1.72 3.81 13.01
N ILE A 65 2.62 3.55 13.96
CA ILE A 65 2.67 2.33 14.78
C ILE A 65 2.88 2.73 16.24
N GLY A 66 2.06 2.20 17.13
CA GLY A 66 2.21 2.39 18.58
C GLY A 66 0.92 2.82 19.29
N PRO A 67 0.96 3.00 20.62
CA PRO A 67 -0.22 3.34 21.40
C PRO A 67 -0.77 4.72 21.04
N SER A 68 -2.08 4.88 21.18
CA SER A 68 -2.74 6.18 21.05
C SER A 68 -2.37 7.07 22.23
N ARG A 69 -2.26 8.38 21.97
CA ARG A 69 -2.08 9.39 23.02
C ARG A 69 -3.27 9.48 23.95
N ALA A 70 -4.47 9.13 23.46
CA ALA A 70 -5.71 9.24 24.23
C ALA A 70 -5.99 8.03 25.12
N SER A 71 -5.49 6.84 24.75
CA SER A 71 -5.62 5.63 25.56
C SER A 71 -4.53 4.62 25.19
N PRO A 72 -3.83 4.04 26.18
CA PRO A 72 -2.87 2.97 25.94
C PRO A 72 -3.52 1.66 25.46
N ASP A 73 -4.84 1.50 25.63
CA ASP A 73 -5.59 0.32 25.18
C ASP A 73 -5.85 0.33 23.66
N VAL A 74 -5.58 1.45 22.99
CA VAL A 74 -5.75 1.60 21.55
C VAL A 74 -4.37 1.64 20.89
N ILE A 75 -4.11 0.71 19.97
CA ILE A 75 -2.85 0.66 19.22
C ILE A 75 -3.11 1.00 17.75
N HIS A 76 -2.34 1.94 17.22
CA HIS A 76 -2.36 2.28 15.80
C HIS A 76 -1.40 1.38 15.00
N ALA A 77 -1.82 1.02 13.78
CA ALA A 77 -1.05 0.24 12.81
C ALA A 77 -1.54 0.54 11.38
N PHE A 78 -1.29 1.75 10.88
CA PHE A 78 -1.76 2.19 9.56
C PHE A 78 -0.70 3.03 8.83
N GLY A 79 -0.97 3.43 7.59
CA GLY A 79 -0.14 4.42 6.88
C GLY A 79 1.05 3.85 6.11
N HIS A 80 1.09 2.54 5.85
CA HIS A 80 2.22 1.87 5.19
C HIS A 80 2.37 2.14 3.68
N GLY A 81 1.47 2.93 3.09
CA GLY A 81 1.51 3.32 1.68
C GLY A 81 1.63 2.12 0.74
N HIS A 82 2.60 2.17 -0.17
CA HIS A 82 2.85 1.16 -1.19
C HIS A 82 3.71 -0.02 -0.71
N VAL A 83 4.28 0.07 0.51
CA VAL A 83 5.14 -0.98 1.09
C VAL A 83 4.42 -1.80 2.17
N GLY A 84 3.10 -1.65 2.28
CA GLY A 84 2.28 -2.35 3.29
C GLY A 84 2.42 -3.87 3.26
N MET A 85 2.42 -4.49 2.08
CA MET A 85 2.57 -5.94 1.97
C MET A 85 3.95 -6.40 2.49
N THR A 86 5.02 -5.70 2.12
CA THR A 86 6.39 -6.03 2.54
C THR A 86 6.60 -5.80 4.04
N SER A 87 6.01 -4.74 4.59
CA SER A 87 6.16 -4.35 6.00
C SER A 87 5.16 -4.99 6.96
N ALA A 88 4.12 -5.66 6.44
CA ALA A 88 3.08 -6.29 7.25
C ALA A 88 3.61 -7.32 8.25
N PRO A 89 4.53 -8.24 7.91
CA PRO A 89 5.03 -9.23 8.87
C PRO A 89 5.74 -8.57 10.07
N MET A 90 6.57 -7.56 9.80
CA MET A 90 7.28 -6.83 10.86
C MET A 90 6.31 -6.02 11.72
N THR A 91 5.33 -5.35 11.10
CA THR A 91 4.28 -4.63 11.82
C THR A 91 3.49 -5.59 12.72
N GLY A 92 3.09 -6.75 12.21
CA GLY A 92 2.38 -7.77 13.00
C GLY A 92 3.17 -8.23 14.22
N LYS A 93 4.49 -8.45 14.07
CA LYS A 93 5.38 -8.78 15.20
C LYS A 93 5.40 -7.68 16.26
N ILE A 94 5.58 -6.42 15.84
CA ILE A 94 5.58 -5.25 16.75
C ILE A 94 4.25 -5.17 17.51
N ILE A 95 3.12 -5.31 16.81
CA ILE A 95 1.80 -5.24 17.41
C ILE A 95 1.58 -6.39 18.41
N ALA A 96 2.01 -7.61 18.08
CA ALA A 96 1.96 -8.73 19.02
C ALA A 96 2.79 -8.47 20.29
N ASP A 97 3.97 -7.87 20.15
CA ASP A 97 4.80 -7.50 21.30
C ASP A 97 4.11 -6.44 22.17
N LEU A 98 3.56 -5.38 21.56
CA LEU A 98 2.84 -4.32 22.28
C LEU A 98 1.61 -4.87 23.04
N VAL A 99 0.78 -5.68 22.39
CA VAL A 99 -0.43 -6.28 22.99
C VAL A 99 -0.07 -7.22 24.15
N THR A 100 1.10 -7.86 24.11
CA THR A 100 1.56 -8.79 25.16
C THR A 100 2.47 -8.14 26.21
N GLY A 101 2.62 -6.80 26.18
CA GLY A 101 3.46 -6.07 27.12
C GLY A 101 4.97 -6.33 26.96
N ARG A 102 5.41 -6.83 25.80
CA ARG A 102 6.81 -7.07 25.49
C ARG A 102 7.41 -5.86 24.75
N PRO A 103 8.69 -5.54 24.97
CA PRO A 103 9.36 -4.52 24.19
C PRO A 103 9.48 -4.96 22.71
N PRO A 104 9.15 -4.10 21.73
CA PRO A 104 9.37 -4.39 20.32
C PRO A 104 10.86 -4.62 20.01
N SER A 105 11.15 -5.41 18.97
CA SER A 105 12.53 -5.74 18.58
C SER A 105 13.28 -4.61 17.86
N ILE A 106 12.62 -3.48 17.58
CA ILE A 106 13.21 -2.26 17.00
C ILE A 106 12.67 -1.04 17.73
N ASP A 107 13.39 0.08 17.66
CA ASP A 107 12.85 1.36 18.13
C ASP A 107 11.67 1.79 17.25
N ILE A 108 10.49 1.94 17.87
CA ILE A 108 9.26 2.36 17.20
C ILE A 108 8.95 3.85 17.39
N GLY A 109 9.79 4.60 18.11
CA GLY A 109 9.65 6.04 18.32
C GLY A 109 9.40 6.85 17.04
N PRO A 110 10.15 6.61 15.95
CA PRO A 110 9.92 7.28 14.66
C PRO A 110 8.54 7.03 14.04
N PHE A 111 7.84 5.95 14.41
CA PHE A 111 6.52 5.60 13.90
C PHE A 111 5.38 6.12 14.79
N SER A 112 5.67 6.81 15.89
CA SER A 112 4.65 7.35 16.77
C SER A 112 3.74 8.35 16.04
N ALA A 113 2.45 8.35 16.37
CA ALA A 113 1.52 9.38 15.92
C ALA A 113 1.90 10.77 16.46
N ALA A 114 2.65 10.83 17.58
CA ALA A 114 3.08 12.07 18.22
C ALA A 114 4.11 12.87 17.42
N ARG A 115 4.63 12.32 16.31
CA ARG A 115 5.54 13.04 15.42
C ARG A 115 4.85 14.12 14.58
N PHE A 116 3.53 14.06 14.44
CA PHE A 116 2.72 15.08 13.79
C PHE A 116 2.16 16.07 14.83
N ARG A 117 2.00 17.34 14.41
CA ARG A 117 1.53 18.45 15.24
C ARG A 117 0.16 18.92 14.81
#